data_AF-A0A4Y9IVU4-F1
#
_entry.id   AF-A0A4Y9IVU4-F1
#
_cell.length_a   1.000
_cell.length_b   1.000
_cell.length_c   1.000
_cell.angle_alpha   90.00
_cell.angle_beta   90.00
_cell.angle_gamma   90.00
#
_symmetry.space_group_name_H-M   'P 1'
#
loop_
_entity.id
_entity.type
_entity.pdbx_description
1 polymer ?
#
loop_
_entity_poly.entity_id
_entity_poly.type
_entity_poly.pdbx_seq_one_letter_code
_entity_poly.pdbx_strand_id
1 'polypeptide(L)'
;MKPHFLTLPLILSIIMLASCDSNNTKENLQHAEFAIERQDYNSARGICDNIRKQQNDAEKMDASTLCNLSMLYMKLGETDDREDNIGLARQCYIDAYATDSAEARNYYDNVSVEDLPHLSLLTSIVRSTTGSPAGIIDDYINESDSISGIN
;
A
#
# COMPACT_ATOMS: atom_id res chain seq x y z
N MET A 1 23.80 8.90 64.25
CA MET A 1 24.43 9.67 63.16
C MET A 1 23.73 9.27 61.86
N LYS A 2 23.29 10.28 61.09
CA LYS A 2 22.63 10.27 59.76
C LYS A 2 23.41 9.46 58.69
N PRO A 3 22.91 9.29 57.44
CA PRO A 3 21.59 8.88 56.93
C PRO A 3 21.74 7.93 55.69
N HIS A 4 20.69 7.78 54.85
CA HIS A 4 20.61 6.97 53.61
C HIS A 4 20.45 5.47 53.88
N PHE A 5 19.43 4.77 53.39
CA PHE A 5 19.07 4.59 51.99
C PHE A 5 17.54 4.58 51.80
N LEU A 6 16.96 5.77 51.70
CA LEU A 6 15.66 6.00 51.09
C LEU A 6 15.93 6.28 49.61
N THR A 7 15.77 5.27 48.74
CA THR A 7 15.49 5.35 47.29
C THR A 7 15.82 4.01 46.62
N LEU A 8 14.90 3.02 46.59
CA LEU A 8 15.01 1.93 45.59
C LEU A 8 13.70 1.18 45.29
N PRO A 9 12.59 1.88 44.96
CA PRO A 9 11.83 1.31 43.86
C PRO A 9 11.39 2.44 42.93
N LEU A 10 12.26 2.81 41.98
CA LEU A 10 11.93 3.80 40.96
C LEU A 10 12.63 3.48 39.63
N ILE A 11 12.62 2.23 39.16
CA ILE A 11 12.93 1.92 37.76
C ILE A 11 12.12 0.69 37.34
N LEU A 12 10.79 0.83 37.21
CA LEU A 12 9.96 -0.17 36.53
C LEU A 12 8.77 0.44 35.79
N SER A 13 8.83 1.71 35.41
CA SER A 13 7.77 2.32 34.63
C SER A 13 8.36 3.11 33.50
N ILE A 14 7.70 3.06 32.34
CA ILE A 14 8.00 3.72 31.06
C ILE A 14 8.74 2.82 30.04
N ILE A 15 8.04 1.81 29.53
CA ILE A 15 8.10 1.42 28.10
C ILE A 15 6.68 1.03 27.67
N MET A 16 5.81 2.01 27.43
CA MET A 16 4.53 1.81 26.71
C MET A 16 4.09 3.14 26.08
N LEU A 17 4.86 3.65 25.13
CA LEU A 17 4.41 4.73 24.25
C LEU A 17 4.95 4.46 22.85
N ALA A 18 4.13 3.82 22.00
CA ALA A 18 4.05 4.01 20.54
C ALA A 18 3.36 2.80 19.89
N SER A 19 2.03 2.81 19.82
CA SER A 19 1.27 2.03 18.83
C SER A 19 -0.19 2.44 18.87
N CYS A 20 -0.50 3.58 18.24
CA CYS A 20 -1.90 3.98 18.04
C CYS A 20 -2.14 4.74 16.71
N ASP A 21 -1.21 4.65 15.75
CA ASP A 21 -1.37 5.31 14.44
C ASP A 21 -1.91 4.36 13.36
N SER A 22 -1.57 3.08 13.44
CA SER A 22 -1.96 2.05 12.47
C SER A 22 -3.47 1.81 12.38
N ASN A 23 -4.20 1.95 13.49
CA ASN A 23 -5.66 1.79 13.50
C ASN A 23 -6.36 2.87 12.66
N ASN A 24 -5.91 4.12 12.78
CA ASN A 24 -6.48 5.24 12.03
C ASN A 24 -6.16 5.10 10.53
N THR A 25 -4.94 4.67 10.18
CA THR A 25 -4.56 4.42 8.79
C THR A 25 -5.44 3.34 8.15
N LYS A 26 -5.65 2.20 8.83
CA LYS A 26 -6.51 1.14 8.31
C LYS A 26 -7.97 1.59 8.12
N GLU A 27 -8.52 2.33 9.08
CA GLU A 27 -9.87 2.89 8.98
C GLU A 27 -9.98 3.87 7.80
N ASN A 28 -8.99 4.74 7.61
CA ASN A 28 -8.96 5.67 6.50
C ASN A 28 -8.83 4.97 5.13
N LEU A 29 -8.06 3.87 5.04
CA LEU A 29 -8.01 3.06 3.82
C LEU A 29 -9.40 2.49 3.47
N GLN A 30 -10.12 1.98 4.46
CA GLN A 30 -11.48 1.47 4.26
C GLN A 30 -12.46 2.58 3.87
N HIS A 31 -12.34 3.77 4.47
CA HIS A 31 -13.15 4.93 4.10
C HIS A 31 -12.85 5.42 2.68
N ALA A 32 -11.60 5.38 2.23
CA ALA A 32 -11.24 5.71 0.86
C ALA A 32 -11.87 4.72 -0.14
N GLU A 33 -11.81 3.42 0.15
CA GLU A 33 -12.44 2.39 -0.69
C GLU A 33 -13.95 2.58 -0.78
N PHE A 34 -14.62 2.79 0.36
CA PHE A 34 -16.06 3.07 0.38
C PHE A 34 -16.45 4.35 -0.38
N ALA A 35 -15.60 5.38 -0.35
CA ALA A 35 -15.82 6.58 -1.13
C ALA A 35 -15.72 6.30 -2.65
N ILE A 36 -14.79 5.44 -3.09
CA ILE A 36 -14.68 4.99 -4.48
C ILE A 36 -15.94 4.22 -4.90
N GLU A 37 -16.40 3.27 -4.08
CA GLU A 37 -17.64 2.50 -4.33
C GLU A 37 -18.87 3.40 -4.51
N ARG A 38 -18.88 4.53 -3.81
CA ARG A 38 -19.94 5.55 -3.89
C ARG A 38 -19.72 6.60 -4.98
N GLN A 39 -18.70 6.43 -5.81
CA GLN A 39 -18.29 7.37 -6.87
C GLN A 39 -17.91 8.77 -6.33
N ASP A 40 -17.58 8.87 -5.04
CA ASP A 40 -17.06 10.09 -4.40
C ASP A 40 -15.53 10.10 -4.47
N TYR A 41 -15.03 10.25 -5.70
CA TYR A 41 -13.60 10.17 -6.00
C TYR A 41 -12.79 11.32 -5.39
N ASN A 42 -13.41 12.49 -5.19
CA ASN A 42 -12.76 13.63 -4.55
C ASN A 42 -12.47 13.35 -3.07
N SER A 43 -13.45 12.81 -2.34
CA SER A 43 -13.26 12.41 -0.95
C SER A 43 -12.23 11.28 -0.85
N ALA A 44 -12.32 10.27 -1.71
CA ALA A 44 -11.37 9.17 -1.75
C ALA A 44 -9.93 9.65 -1.97
N ARG A 45 -9.70 10.55 -2.95
CA ARG A 45 -8.38 11.15 -3.21
C ARG A 45 -7.88 11.93 -2.00
N GLY A 46 -8.73 12.76 -1.41
CA GLY A 46 -8.39 13.54 -0.21
C GLY A 46 -7.96 12.67 0.98
N ILE A 47 -8.62 11.53 1.17
CA ILE A 47 -8.27 10.56 2.22
C ILE A 47 -6.92 9.90 1.91
N CYS A 48 -6.70 9.42 0.67
CA CYS A 48 -5.45 8.82 0.25
C CYS A 48 -4.25 9.77 0.40
N ASP A 49 -4.45 11.04 0.05
CA ASP A 49 -3.43 12.09 0.21
C ASP A 49 -3.13 12.37 1.68
N ASN A 50 -4.14 12.33 2.55
CA ASN A 50 -3.97 12.51 3.98
C ASN A 50 -3.15 11.36 4.60
N ILE A 51 -3.50 10.11 4.30
CA ILE A 51 -2.75 8.93 4.74
C ILE A 51 -1.28 9.08 4.35
N ARG A 52 -1.01 9.41 3.08
CA ARG A 52 0.37 9.57 2.60
C ARG A 52 1.11 10.72 3.28
N LYS A 53 0.44 11.83 3.61
CA LYS A 53 1.04 12.94 4.36
C LYS A 53 1.38 12.53 5.79
N GLN A 54 0.42 11.94 6.51
CA GLN A 54 0.61 11.47 7.89
C GLN A 54 1.76 10.46 7.99
N GLN A 55 1.86 9.57 7.01
CA GLN A 55 2.90 8.53 6.98
C GLN A 55 4.28 9.05 6.57
N ASN A 56 4.39 10.17 5.84
CA ASN A 56 5.68 10.82 5.59
C ASN A 56 6.25 11.49 6.84
N ASP A 57 5.39 11.91 7.77
CA ASP A 57 5.80 12.48 9.05
C ASP A 57 6.17 11.38 10.07
N ALA A 58 5.71 10.14 9.84
CA ALA A 58 6.12 8.96 10.56
C ALA A 58 7.39 8.34 9.94
N GLU A 59 8.26 7.75 10.76
CA GLU A 59 9.63 7.39 10.40
C GLU A 59 9.77 6.39 9.22
N LYS A 60 8.69 5.68 8.86
CA LYS A 60 8.59 4.88 7.62
C LYS A 60 7.14 4.43 7.39
N MET A 61 6.64 4.59 6.17
CA MET A 61 5.36 4.03 5.75
C MET A 61 5.48 2.50 5.62
N ASP A 62 4.51 1.74 6.15
CA ASP A 62 4.51 0.28 6.03
C ASP A 62 4.21 -0.17 4.59
N ALA A 63 4.74 -1.34 4.18
CA ALA A 63 4.62 -1.80 2.80
C ALA A 63 3.18 -2.16 2.43
N SER A 64 2.37 -2.64 3.37
CA SER A 64 0.95 -2.94 3.17
C SER A 64 0.13 -1.68 2.88
N THR A 65 0.34 -0.59 3.62
CA THR A 65 -0.30 0.70 3.39
C THR A 65 0.09 1.26 2.02
N LEU A 66 1.37 1.13 1.63
CA LEU A 66 1.82 1.51 0.29
C LEU A 66 1.15 0.68 -0.81
N CYS A 67 1.00 -0.64 -0.59
CA CYS A 67 0.28 -1.50 -1.51
C CYS A 67 -1.19 -1.09 -1.67
N ASN A 68 -1.89 -0.85 -0.55
CA ASN A 68 -3.29 -0.39 -0.58
C ASN A 68 -3.44 0.96 -1.29
N LEU A 69 -2.58 1.94 -0.98
CA LEU A 69 -2.60 3.22 -1.69
C LEU A 69 -2.35 3.05 -3.19
N SER A 70 -1.44 2.16 -3.59
CA SER A 70 -1.20 1.91 -5.01
C SER A 70 -2.46 1.45 -5.76
N MET A 71 -3.25 0.56 -5.15
CA MET A 71 -4.49 0.06 -5.74
C MET A 71 -5.60 1.12 -5.72
N LEU A 72 -5.75 1.86 -4.61
CA LEU A 72 -6.72 2.95 -4.51
C LEU A 72 -6.46 4.05 -5.54
N TYR A 73 -5.20 4.46 -5.72
CA TYR A 73 -4.85 5.44 -6.74
C TYR A 73 -5.04 4.89 -8.16
N MET A 74 -4.87 3.59 -8.41
CA MET A 74 -5.22 3.00 -9.70
C MET A 74 -6.72 3.08 -9.99
N LYS A 75 -7.57 2.76 -8.99
CA LYS A 75 -9.03 2.91 -9.09
C LYS A 75 -9.42 4.37 -9.33
N LEU A 76 -8.75 5.32 -8.68
CA LEU A 76 -8.93 6.77 -8.91
C LEU A 76 -8.42 7.25 -10.29
N GLY A 77 -7.55 6.48 -10.95
CA GLY A 77 -7.05 6.75 -12.30
C GLY A 77 -8.12 6.66 -13.39
N GLU A 78 -9.34 6.24 -13.07
CA GLU A 78 -10.48 6.20 -13.99
C GLU A 78 -11.22 7.55 -14.11
N THR A 79 -10.76 8.56 -13.37
CA THR A 79 -11.39 9.90 -13.27
C THR A 79 -10.59 10.97 -14.03
N ASP A 80 -11.08 12.22 -14.05
CA ASP A 80 -10.47 13.33 -14.80
C ASP A 80 -8.98 13.58 -14.44
N ASP A 81 -8.56 13.27 -13.20
CA ASP A 81 -7.18 13.41 -12.72
C ASP A 81 -6.32 12.15 -12.96
N ARG A 82 -6.59 11.46 -14.07
CA ARG A 82 -6.03 10.15 -14.40
C ARG A 82 -4.51 10.06 -14.32
N GLU A 83 -3.80 10.97 -14.96
CA GLU A 83 -2.33 10.89 -15.08
C GLU A 83 -1.64 11.06 -13.73
N ASP A 84 -2.13 11.99 -12.90
CA ASP A 84 -1.63 12.21 -11.55
C ASP A 84 -1.83 10.96 -10.70
N ASN A 85 -3.06 10.44 -10.65
CA ASN A 85 -3.40 9.29 -9.81
C ASN A 85 -2.60 8.04 -10.23
N ILE A 86 -2.46 7.79 -11.53
CA ILE A 86 -1.61 6.70 -12.03
C ILE A 86 -0.14 6.88 -11.62
N GLY A 87 0.38 8.11 -11.70
CA GLY A 87 1.74 8.43 -11.26
C GLY A 87 1.95 8.15 -9.77
N LEU A 88 0.98 8.51 -8.93
CA LEU A 88 1.00 8.24 -7.50
C LEU A 88 0.89 6.74 -7.19
N ALA A 89 0.02 6.03 -7.90
CA ALA A 89 -0.12 4.58 -7.76
C ALA A 89 1.21 3.86 -8.03
N ARG A 90 1.85 4.22 -9.15
CA ARG A 90 3.16 3.71 -9.54
C ARG A 90 4.21 3.96 -8.46
N GLN A 91 4.26 5.17 -7.92
CA GLN A 91 5.23 5.51 -6.88
C GLN A 91 5.02 4.67 -5.63
N CYS A 92 3.78 4.55 -5.14
CA CYS A 92 3.44 3.71 -4.00
C CYS A 92 3.80 2.23 -4.23
N TYR A 93 3.60 1.69 -5.43
CA TYR A 93 4.01 0.33 -5.78
C TYR A 93 5.52 0.13 -5.64
N ILE A 94 6.32 1.04 -6.21
CA ILE A 94 7.78 0.99 -6.14
C ILE A 94 8.26 1.10 -4.70
N ASP A 95 7.69 2.03 -3.94
CA ASP A 95 8.03 2.26 -2.54
C ASP A 95 7.65 1.08 -1.65
N ALA A 96 6.54 0.37 -1.95
CA ALA A 96 6.15 -0.84 -1.24
C ALA A 96 7.22 -1.93 -1.37
N TYR A 97 7.65 -2.22 -2.59
CA TYR A 97 8.70 -3.19 -2.85
C TYR A 97 10.06 -2.78 -2.27
N ALA A 98 10.37 -1.47 -2.25
CA ALA A 98 11.57 -0.95 -1.61
C ALA A 98 11.50 -1.01 -0.08
N THR A 99 10.30 -0.96 0.49
CA THR A 99 10.07 -1.00 1.94
C THR A 99 10.14 -2.42 2.49
N ASP A 100 9.36 -3.33 1.91
CA ASP A 100 9.38 -4.77 2.18
C ASP A 100 8.86 -5.53 0.95
N SER A 101 9.78 -6.16 0.21
CA SER A 101 9.43 -6.88 -1.02
C SER A 101 8.63 -8.16 -0.77
N ALA A 102 8.79 -8.82 0.39
CA ALA A 102 8.09 -10.07 0.69
C ALA A 102 6.63 -9.78 1.05
N GLU A 103 6.39 -8.75 1.86
CA GLU A 103 5.05 -8.28 2.19
C GLU A 103 4.33 -7.74 0.96
N ALA A 104 5.00 -6.91 0.15
CA ALA A 104 4.43 -6.39 -1.09
C ALA A 104 4.04 -7.52 -2.05
N ARG A 105 4.92 -8.51 -2.26
CA ARG A 105 4.61 -9.68 -3.09
C ARG A 105 3.40 -10.44 -2.55
N ASN A 106 3.38 -10.72 -1.25
CA ASN A 106 2.25 -11.42 -0.63
C ASN A 106 0.93 -10.64 -0.78
N TYR A 107 0.95 -9.31 -0.69
CA TYR A 107 -0.23 -8.49 -0.95
C TYR A 107 -0.71 -8.66 -2.41
N TYR A 108 0.16 -8.42 -3.39
CA TYR A 108 -0.22 -8.42 -4.81
C TYR A 108 -0.61 -9.80 -5.33
N ASP A 109 -0.03 -10.88 -4.79
CA ASP A 109 -0.43 -12.26 -5.10
C ASP A 109 -1.84 -12.62 -4.58
N ASN A 110 -2.39 -11.83 -3.64
CA ASN A 110 -3.70 -12.06 -3.01
C ASN A 110 -4.72 -10.95 -3.33
N VAL A 111 -4.47 -10.11 -4.34
CA VAL A 111 -5.44 -9.09 -4.79
C VAL A 111 -6.73 -9.77 -5.28
N SER A 112 -7.87 -9.12 -5.01
CA SER A 112 -9.18 -9.63 -5.41
C SER A 112 -9.29 -9.74 -6.93
N VAL A 113 -10.14 -10.66 -7.42
CA VAL A 113 -10.35 -10.87 -8.87
C VAL A 113 -10.83 -9.60 -9.57
N GLU A 114 -11.63 -8.79 -8.87
CA GLU A 114 -12.18 -7.52 -9.35
C GLU A 114 -11.08 -6.47 -9.62
N ASP A 115 -9.99 -6.53 -8.87
CA ASP A 115 -8.89 -5.56 -8.91
C ASP A 115 -7.70 -6.03 -9.78
N LEU A 116 -7.74 -7.26 -10.32
CA LEU A 116 -6.71 -7.78 -11.23
C LEU A 116 -6.47 -6.90 -12.47
N PRO A 117 -7.50 -6.30 -13.12
CA PRO A 117 -7.27 -5.39 -14.24
C PRO A 117 -6.43 -4.16 -13.84
N HIS A 118 -6.70 -3.58 -12.66
CA HIS A 118 -5.92 -2.45 -12.13
C HIS A 118 -4.48 -2.86 -11.82
N LEU A 119 -4.28 -4.03 -11.20
CA LEU A 119 -2.95 -4.55 -10.90
C LEU A 119 -2.15 -4.85 -12.19
N SER A 120 -2.79 -5.47 -13.18
CA SER A 120 -2.18 -5.76 -14.48
C SER A 120 -1.73 -4.47 -15.20
N LEU A 121 -2.59 -3.45 -15.19
CA LEU A 121 -2.24 -2.15 -15.75
C LEU A 121 -1.09 -1.49 -14.98
N LEU A 122 -1.15 -1.46 -13.65
CA LEU A 122 -0.12 -0.89 -12.78
C LEU A 122 1.25 -1.53 -13.03
N THR A 123 1.31 -2.86 -13.03
CA THR A 123 2.57 -3.60 -13.27
C THR A 123 3.12 -3.33 -14.67
N SER A 124 2.25 -3.23 -15.69
CA SER A 124 2.67 -2.83 -17.04
C SER A 124 3.25 -1.42 -17.09
N ILE A 125 2.62 -0.47 -16.39
CA ILE A 125 3.10 0.91 -16.28
C ILE A 125 4.45 0.95 -15.60
N VAL A 126 4.59 0.31 -14.43
CA VAL A 126 5.86 0.23 -13.69
C VAL A 126 6.96 -0.34 -14.58
N ARG A 127 6.72 -1.48 -15.25
CA ARG A 127 7.68 -2.13 -16.15
C ARG A 127 8.12 -1.21 -17.30
N SER A 128 7.18 -0.49 -17.91
CA SER A 128 7.47 0.40 -19.04
C SER A 128 8.27 1.65 -18.65
N THR A 129 8.14 2.11 -17.42
CA THR A 129 8.66 3.41 -16.95
C THR A 129 9.93 3.30 -16.12
N THR A 130 10.18 2.19 -15.44
CA THR A 130 11.46 1.96 -14.75
C THR A 130 12.58 1.54 -15.71
N GLY A 131 12.26 1.35 -17.01
CA GLY A 131 13.24 0.93 -18.01
C GLY A 131 13.89 -0.38 -17.60
N SER A 132 13.09 -1.39 -17.26
CA SER A 132 13.51 -2.73 -16.81
C SER A 132 14.81 -2.79 -16.00
N PRO A 133 14.71 -2.85 -14.66
CA PRO A 133 15.68 -3.58 -13.87
C PRO A 133 15.03 -4.58 -12.92
N ALA A 134 15.63 -5.79 -12.86
CA ALA A 134 15.39 -6.89 -11.92
C ALA A 134 14.18 -7.82 -12.18
N GLY A 135 14.38 -8.83 -13.03
CA GLY A 135 14.27 -10.25 -12.70
C GLY A 135 13.19 -10.80 -11.74
N ILE A 136 12.01 -10.18 -11.57
CA ILE A 136 10.97 -10.68 -10.64
C ILE A 136 9.58 -10.66 -11.31
N ILE A 137 9.42 -10.96 -12.60
CA ILE A 137 8.10 -11.38 -13.12
C ILE A 137 8.30 -12.25 -14.38
N ASP A 138 8.95 -13.40 -14.22
CA ASP A 138 8.87 -14.47 -15.23
C ASP A 138 8.12 -15.64 -14.59
N ASP A 139 6.79 -15.53 -14.58
CA ASP A 139 5.82 -16.65 -14.53
C ASP A 139 4.43 -16.09 -14.24
N TYR A 140 3.76 -15.49 -15.21
CA TYR A 140 2.29 -15.45 -15.26
C TYR A 140 1.80 -15.29 -16.70
N ILE A 141 2.33 -16.13 -17.61
CA ILE A 141 1.63 -16.50 -18.84
C ILE A 141 1.47 -18.01 -18.80
N ASN A 142 0.54 -18.48 -17.96
CA ASN A 142 -0.08 -19.77 -18.21
C ASN A 142 -1.27 -19.48 -19.14
N GLU A 143 -1.04 -19.56 -20.45
CA GLU A 143 -2.11 -19.64 -21.44
C GLU A 143 -2.91 -20.92 -21.19
N SER A 144 -3.87 -20.86 -20.28
CA SER A 144 -4.98 -21.80 -20.23
C SER A 144 -5.92 -21.47 -21.38
N ASP A 145 -5.59 -21.93 -22.59
CA ASP A 145 -6.57 -22.24 -23.63
C ASP A 145 -5.95 -23.09 -24.74
N SER A 146 -5.85 -24.38 -24.47
CA SER A 146 -5.88 -25.40 -25.52
C SER A 146 -7.19 -26.17 -25.39
N ILE A 147 -8.30 -25.55 -25.81
CA ILE A 147 -9.47 -26.31 -26.25
C ILE A 147 -9.04 -26.99 -27.56
N SER A 148 -8.44 -28.17 -27.44
CA SER A 148 -8.23 -29.06 -28.58
C SER A 148 -9.58 -29.67 -28.94
N GLY A 149 -10.25 -29.04 -29.90
CA GLY A 149 -11.44 -29.57 -30.52
C GLY A 149 -11.39 -29.38 -32.01
N ILE A 150 -10.48 -30.04 -32.74
CA ILE A 150 -10.65 -30.38 -34.16
C ILE A 150 -9.75 -31.57 -34.55
N ASN A 151 -10.32 -32.79 -34.61
CA ASN A 151 -10.43 -33.64 -35.81
C ASN A 151 -10.88 -35.06 -35.43
#